data_AF-A0A2M7A7D8-F1
#
_entry.id   AF-A0A2M7A7D8-F1
#
_cell.length_a   1.000
_cell.length_b   1.000
_cell.length_c   1.000
_cell.angle_alpha   90.00
_cell.angle_beta   90.00
_cell.angle_gamma   90.00
#
_symmetry.space_group_name_H-M   'P 1'
#
loop_
_entity.id
_entity.type
_entity.pdbx_description
1 polymer ?
#
loop_
_entity_poly.entity_id
_entity_poly.type
_entity_poly.pdbx_seq_one_letter_code
_entity_poly.pdbx_strand_id
1 'polypeptide(L)'
;MPTQTLPRKSGTSISLRESVAQELAGLRPGQLRKVRDFIRFLRLGPLVNKIDPDQAYFWTPEWQEKERAADADIAAGRVHEYDTVDELRRKIEGNA
;
A
#
# COMPACT_ATOMS: atom_id res chain seq x y z
N MET A 1 21.50 3.05 -18.07
CA MET A 1 20.19 3.73 -17.92
C MET A 1 20.32 5.11 -18.56
N PRO A 2 19.48 5.47 -19.55
CA PRO A 2 19.59 6.75 -20.23
C PRO A 2 19.22 7.92 -19.29
N THR A 3 20.03 8.98 -19.28
CA THR A 3 19.80 10.19 -18.50
C THR A 3 18.75 11.05 -19.22
N GLN A 4 17.59 11.23 -18.58
CA GLN A 4 16.58 12.16 -19.08
C GLN A 4 16.86 13.56 -18.53
N THR A 5 16.82 14.56 -19.41
CA THR A 5 17.16 15.96 -19.11
C THR A 5 15.93 16.83 -19.29
N LEU A 6 15.68 17.78 -18.37
CA LEU A 6 14.52 18.67 -18.42
C LEU A 6 14.95 20.11 -18.75
N PRO A 7 14.23 20.82 -19.63
CA PRO A 7 14.56 22.21 -19.97
C PRO A 7 14.24 23.16 -18.81
N ARG A 8 15.14 24.10 -18.51
CA ARG A 8 14.86 25.24 -17.59
C ARG A 8 14.59 26.52 -18.38
N LYS A 9 13.85 27.45 -17.75
CA LYS A 9 13.54 28.79 -18.29
C LYS A 9 14.77 29.66 -18.61
N SER A 10 15.97 29.29 -18.15
CA SER A 10 17.23 30.02 -18.33
C SER A 10 18.22 29.35 -19.30
N GLY A 11 17.77 28.42 -20.16
CA GLY A 11 18.58 27.86 -21.26
C GLY A 11 19.63 26.82 -20.86
N THR A 12 19.77 26.50 -19.57
CA THR A 12 20.63 25.40 -19.09
C THR A 12 19.80 24.15 -18.82
N SER A 13 20.20 23.02 -19.43
CA SER A 13 19.56 21.73 -19.25
C SER A 13 20.12 21.04 -17.99
N ILE A 14 19.27 20.60 -17.07
CA ILE A 14 19.66 19.85 -15.86
C ILE A 14 19.15 18.42 -15.95
N SER A 15 19.94 17.44 -15.50
CA SER A 15 19.43 16.07 -15.47
C SER A 15 18.26 15.95 -14.51
N LEU A 16 17.30 15.07 -14.82
CA LEU A 16 16.16 14.79 -13.94
C LEU A 16 16.61 14.39 -12.54
N ARG A 17 17.72 13.63 -12.44
CA ARG A 17 18.29 13.20 -11.16
C ARG A 17 18.76 14.38 -10.31
N GLU A 18 19.44 15.35 -10.92
CA GLU A 18 19.92 16.55 -10.22
C GLU A 18 18.75 17.46 -9.84
N SER A 19 17.74 17.62 -10.70
CA SER A 19 16.52 18.37 -10.37
C SER A 19 15.81 17.79 -9.14
N VAL A 20 15.60 16.47 -9.13
CA VAL A 20 15.00 15.77 -7.99
C VAL A 20 15.86 15.95 -6.74
N ALA A 21 17.19 15.82 -6.83
CA ALA A 21 18.07 16.01 -5.68
C ALA A 21 17.97 17.44 -5.09
N GLN A 22 17.86 18.47 -5.93
CA GLN A 22 17.66 19.86 -5.50
C GLN A 22 16.32 20.05 -4.79
N GLU A 23 15.23 19.47 -5.30
CA GLU A 23 13.92 19.54 -4.66
C GLU A 23 13.90 18.86 -3.29
N LEU A 24 14.58 17.71 -3.15
CA LEU A 24 14.66 16.98 -1.89
C LEU A 24 15.48 17.71 -0.82
N ALA A 25 16.49 18.48 -1.21
CA ALA A 25 17.37 19.19 -0.28
C ALA A 25 16.64 20.19 0.62
N GLY A 26 15.50 20.74 0.16
CA GLY A 26 14.68 21.69 0.93
C GLY A 26 13.66 21.06 1.88
N LEU A 27 13.56 19.73 1.94
CA LEU A 27 12.49 19.05 2.67
C LEU A 27 12.86 18.72 4.11
N ARG A 28 11.90 18.92 5.03
CA ARG A 28 12.03 18.49 6.43
C ARG A 28 11.97 16.96 6.56
N PRO A 29 12.48 16.36 7.65
CA PRO A 29 12.45 14.91 7.84
C PRO A 29 11.06 14.27 7.70
N GLY A 30 10.00 14.95 8.15
CA GLY A 30 8.62 14.47 7.98
C GLY A 30 8.15 14.44 6.52
N GLN A 31 8.62 15.37 5.70
CA GLN A 31 8.31 15.42 4.26
C GLN A 31 9.15 14.38 3.50
N LEU A 32 10.42 14.19 3.88
CA LEU A 32 11.27 13.14 3.33
C LEU A 32 10.71 11.74 3.59
N ARG A 33 10.10 11.49 4.75
CA ARG A 33 9.38 10.23 5.02
C ARG A 33 8.25 10.00 4.03
N LYS A 34 7.42 11.02 3.77
CA LYS A 34 6.32 10.94 2.78
C LYS A 34 6.85 10.65 1.37
N VAL A 35 7.93 11.32 0.95
CA VAL A 35 8.58 11.06 -0.34
C VAL A 35 9.10 9.62 -0.42
N ARG A 36 9.76 9.12 0.64
CA ARG A 36 10.25 7.74 0.70
C ARG A 36 9.11 6.73 0.55
N ASP A 37 8.00 6.97 1.25
CA ASP A 37 6.84 6.09 1.22
C ASP A 37 6.17 6.13 -0.18
N PHE A 38 6.13 7.29 -0.84
CA PHE A 38 5.68 7.42 -2.22
C PHE A 38 6.62 6.73 -3.23
N ILE A 39 7.94 6.84 -3.08
CA ILE A 39 8.90 6.08 -3.91
C ILE A 39 8.71 4.58 -3.73
N ARG A 40 8.44 4.12 -2.50
CA ARG A 40 8.09 2.72 -2.23
C ARG A 40 6.81 2.34 -2.99
N PHE A 41 5.77 3.15 -2.93
CA PHE A 41 4.54 2.95 -3.71
C PHE A 41 4.81 2.88 -5.22
N LEU A 42 5.59 3.79 -5.80
CA LEU A 42 5.93 3.75 -7.23
C LEU A 42 6.68 2.47 -7.62
N ARG A 43 7.55 1.95 -6.74
CA ARG A 43 8.22 0.65 -6.93
C ARG A 43 7.26 -0.53 -6.85
N LEU A 44 6.15 -0.38 -6.14
CA LEU A 44 5.04 -1.32 -6.14
C LEU A 44 4.15 -1.15 -7.37
N GLY A 45 4.28 -0.08 -8.17
CA GLY A 45 3.48 0.19 -9.38
C GLY A 45 3.31 -0.99 -10.36
N PRO A 46 4.36 -1.80 -10.65
CA PRO A 46 4.23 -3.04 -11.43
C PRO A 46 3.34 -4.12 -10.77
N LEU A 47 3.13 -4.04 -9.46
CA LEU A 47 2.18 -4.85 -8.69
C LEU A 47 0.82 -4.16 -8.56
N VAL A 48 0.76 -2.83 -8.54
CA VAL A 48 -0.50 -2.05 -8.44
C VAL A 48 -1.36 -2.20 -9.70
N ASN A 49 -0.76 -2.34 -10.89
CA ASN A 49 -1.50 -2.74 -12.10
C ASN A 49 -2.06 -4.19 -12.03
N LYS A 50 -1.75 -4.95 -10.97
CA LYS A 50 -2.36 -6.25 -10.66
C LYS A 50 -3.41 -6.17 -9.55
N ILE A 51 -3.57 -5.02 -8.90
CA ILE A 51 -4.60 -4.80 -7.91
C ILE A 51 -5.80 -4.28 -8.68
N ASP A 52 -6.85 -5.09 -8.74
CA ASP A 52 -8.13 -4.68 -9.29
C ASP A 52 -8.57 -3.38 -8.58
N PRO A 53 -8.86 -2.29 -9.33
CA PRO A 53 -9.35 -1.04 -8.75
C PRO A 53 -10.55 -1.24 -7.81
N ASP A 54 -11.38 -2.25 -8.07
CA ASP A 54 -12.53 -2.59 -7.23
C ASP A 54 -12.12 -3.15 -5.86
N GLN A 55 -10.86 -3.52 -5.68
CA GLN A 55 -10.28 -4.02 -4.42
C GLN A 55 -9.48 -2.96 -3.66
N ALA A 56 -9.54 -1.68 -4.07
CA ALA A 56 -8.86 -0.59 -3.38
C ALA A 56 -9.30 -0.43 -1.92
N TYR A 57 -10.54 -0.83 -1.59
CA TYR A 57 -11.09 -0.77 -0.22
C TYR A 57 -10.25 -1.53 0.80
N PHE A 58 -9.57 -2.62 0.39
CA PHE A 58 -8.70 -3.43 1.25
C PHE A 58 -7.57 -2.60 1.89
N TRP A 59 -7.12 -1.56 1.18
CA TRP A 59 -6.01 -0.71 1.61
C TRP A 59 -6.45 0.51 2.44
N THR A 60 -7.75 0.66 2.70
CA THR A 60 -8.24 1.74 3.56
C THR A 60 -7.77 1.53 5.01
N PRO A 61 -7.49 2.61 5.77
CA PRO A 61 -7.07 2.49 7.17
C PRO A 61 -8.05 1.68 8.03
N GLU A 62 -9.35 1.86 7.79
CA GLU A 62 -10.42 1.13 8.48
C GLU A 62 -10.34 -0.38 8.20
N TRP A 63 -10.18 -0.78 6.94
CA TRP A 63 -10.08 -2.19 6.59
C TRP A 63 -8.83 -2.84 7.20
N GLN A 64 -7.68 -2.16 7.14
CA GLN A 64 -6.43 -2.65 7.73
C GLN A 64 -6.49 -2.74 9.27
N GLU A 65 -7.29 -1.92 9.93
CA GLU A 65 -7.54 -2.04 11.37
C GLU A 65 -8.34 -3.30 11.69
N LYS A 66 -9.41 -3.57 10.94
CA LYS A 66 -10.22 -4.80 11.09
C LYS A 66 -9.40 -6.05 10.78
N GLU A 67 -8.54 -6.01 9.76
CA GLU A 67 -7.65 -7.12 9.41
C GLU A 67 -6.72 -7.48 10.57
N ARG A 68 -6.07 -6.47 11.19
CA ARG A 68 -5.21 -6.71 12.36
C ARG A 68 -5.99 -7.27 13.55
N ALA A 69 -7.24 -6.86 13.74
CA ALA A 69 -8.10 -7.40 14.80
C ALA A 69 -8.44 -8.87 14.53
N ALA A 70 -8.79 -9.22 13.29
CA ALA A 70 -9.04 -10.59 12.87
C ALA A 70 -7.79 -11.48 13.03
N ASP A 71 -6.61 -11.01 12.62
CA ASP A 71 -5.33 -11.69 12.84
C ASP A 71 -5.08 -11.96 14.33
N ALA A 72 -5.40 -10.98 15.19
CA ALA A 72 -5.26 -11.14 16.64
C ALA A 72 -6.28 -12.13 17.23
N ASP A 73 -7.46 -12.26 16.65
CA ASP A 73 -8.46 -13.27 17.02
C ASP A 73 -7.99 -14.68 16.61
N ILE A 74 -7.49 -14.84 15.38
CA ILE A 74 -6.91 -16.10 14.89
C ILE A 74 -5.73 -16.53 15.76
N ALA A 75 -4.77 -15.64 16.00
CA ALA A 75 -3.58 -15.94 16.80
C ALA A 75 -3.92 -16.29 18.27
N ALA A 76 -5.02 -15.75 18.80
CA ALA A 76 -5.50 -16.05 20.14
C ALA A 76 -6.45 -17.26 20.20
N GLY A 77 -6.72 -17.93 19.07
CA GLY A 77 -7.65 -19.06 19.00
C GLY A 77 -9.11 -18.66 19.24
N ARG A 78 -9.49 -17.39 19.04
CA ARG A 78 -10.87 -16.90 19.13
C ARG A 78 -11.67 -17.15 17.83
N VAL A 79 -11.32 -18.21 17.12
CA VAL A 79 -11.94 -18.61 15.86
C VAL A 79 -12.43 -20.04 15.94
N HIS A 80 -13.45 -20.36 15.15
CA HIS A 80 -13.96 -21.72 14.99
C HIS A 80 -13.71 -22.16 13.55
N GLU A 81 -13.02 -23.29 13.40
CA GLU A 81 -12.84 -23.97 12.12
C GLU A 81 -13.97 -24.97 11.91
N TYR A 82 -14.40 -25.11 10.66
CA TYR A 82 -15.40 -26.09 10.24
C TYR A 82 -14.82 -26.84 9.04
N ASP A 83 -15.00 -28.15 9.02
CA ASP A 83 -14.46 -28.99 7.94
C ASP A 83 -15.32 -28.87 6.67
N THR A 84 -16.59 -28.48 6.83
CA THR A 84 -17.52 -28.31 5.72
C THR A 84 -18.37 -27.04 5.84
N VAL A 85 -18.80 -26.54 4.68
CA VAL A 85 -19.75 -25.41 4.62
C VAL A 85 -21.09 -25.77 5.27
N ASP A 86 -21.52 -27.03 5.20
CA ASP A 86 -22.77 -27.48 5.84
C ASP A 86 -22.68 -27.42 7.38
N GLU A 87 -21.53 -27.70 7.97
CA GLU A 87 -21.30 -27.52 9.41
C GLU A 87 -21.38 -26.06 9.83
N LEU A 88 -20.68 -25.18 9.10
CA LEU A 88 -20.76 -23.74 9.30
C LEU A 88 -22.21 -23.25 9.19
N ARG A 89 -22.93 -23.69 8.16
CA ARG A 89 -24.34 -23.34 7.94
C ARG A 89 -25.20 -23.71 9.14
N ARG A 90 -25.14 -24.97 9.60
CA ARG A 90 -25.91 -25.42 10.77
C ARG A 90 -25.62 -24.58 12.02
N LYS A 91 -24.35 -24.21 12.24
CA LYS A 91 -23.98 -23.35 13.37
C LYS A 91 -24.61 -21.97 13.28
N ILE A 92 -24.52 -21.32 12.12
CA ILE A 92 -25.05 -19.96 11.92
C ILE A 92 -26.58 -19.96 11.99
N GLU A 93 -27.22 -20.99 11.46
CA GLU A 93 -28.69 -21.14 11.47
C GLU A 93 -29.24 -21.56 12.85
N GLY A 94 -28.38 -21.93 13.80
CA GLY A 94 -28.79 -22.34 15.15
C GLY A 94 -29.36 -23.77 15.23
N ASN A 95 -29.16 -24.58 14.19
CA ASN A 95 -29.59 -25.98 14.11
C ASN A 95 -28.46 -26.95 14.53
N ALA A 96 -27.62 -26.54 15.48
CA ALA A 96 -26.46 -27.30 15.97
C ALA A 96 -26.80 -28.11 17.23
#